data_AF-A0ABD7GP19-F1
#
_entry.id   AF-A0ABD7GP19-F1
#
_cell.length_a   1.000
_cell.length_b   1.000
_cell.length_c   1.000
_cell.angle_alpha   90.00
_cell.angle_beta   90.00
_cell.angle_gamma   90.00
#
_symmetry.space_group_name_H-M   'P 1'
#
loop_
_entity.id
_entity.type
_entity.pdbx_description
1 polymer ?
#
loop_
_entity_poly.entity_id
_entity_poly.type
_entity_poly.pdbx_seq_one_letter_code
_entity_poly.pdbx_strand_id
1 'polypeptide(L)'
;GLYRNAGNYKTPHYQSSSYNSLEDLENQNSIYKNLKYLPESWAESRVGTLGLSWIDDNTYLGVSYTHRHDEYGLPAHSHLYEGCGASAIGIDSRISVLKNYL
;
A
#
# COMPACT_ATOMS: atom_id res chain seq x y z
N GLY A 1 14.98 -6.39 -14.68
CA GLY A 1 13.95 -6.13 -13.67
C GLY A 1 12.67 -6.85 -14.07
N LEU A 2 11.81 -7.15 -13.11
CA LEU A 2 10.48 -7.71 -13.35
C LEU A 2 9.44 -6.60 -13.23
N TYR A 3 8.45 -6.64 -14.10
CA TYR A 3 7.28 -5.78 -14.07
C TYR A 3 6.04 -6.66 -14.13
N ARG A 4 5.09 -6.41 -13.23
CA ARG A 4 3.80 -7.11 -13.19
C ARG A 4 2.69 -6.10 -13.05
N ASN A 5 1.67 -6.24 -13.89
CA ASN A 5 0.42 -5.49 -13.79
C ASN A 5 -0.73 -6.49 -13.76
N ALA A 6 -1.48 -6.46 -12.66
CA ALA A 6 -2.70 -7.23 -12.48
C ALA A 6 -3.87 -6.25 -12.36
N GLY A 7 -4.82 -6.33 -13.30
CA GLY A 7 -6.08 -5.61 -13.19
C GLY A 7 -7.00 -6.20 -12.12
N ASN A 8 -8.17 -5.57 -11.93
CA ASN A 8 -9.17 -6.04 -10.99
C ASN A 8 -9.56 -7.52 -11.20
N TYR A 9 -9.69 -8.25 -10.09
CA TYR A 9 -10.12 -9.63 -10.06
C TYR A 9 -11.55 -9.79 -10.61
N LYS A 10 -11.75 -10.72 -11.55
CA LYS A 10 -13.05 -10.97 -12.17
C LYS A 10 -13.91 -11.84 -11.27
N THR A 11 -15.16 -11.44 -11.04
CA THR A 11 -16.11 -12.12 -10.16
C THR A 11 -17.48 -12.13 -10.82
N PRO A 12 -18.17 -13.27 -10.96
CA PRO A 12 -19.45 -13.31 -11.67
C PRO A 12 -20.59 -12.56 -10.95
N HIS A 13 -20.53 -12.47 -9.61
CA HIS A 13 -21.60 -11.92 -8.79
C HIS A 13 -21.07 -11.10 -7.59
N TYR A 14 -20.38 -9.99 -7.82
CA TYR A 14 -19.98 -9.10 -6.73
C TYR A 14 -21.03 -8.00 -6.52
N GLN A 15 -21.49 -7.81 -5.29
CA GLN A 15 -22.41 -6.74 -4.92
C GLN A 15 -21.67 -5.74 -4.05
N SER A 16 -21.41 -4.55 -4.59
CA SER A 16 -20.77 -3.46 -3.88
C SER A 16 -21.84 -2.53 -3.30
N SER A 17 -21.73 -2.21 -2.02
CA SER A 17 -22.53 -1.14 -1.40
C SER A 17 -21.73 0.15 -1.39
N SER A 18 -22.36 1.28 -1.72
CA SER A 18 -21.76 2.62 -1.69
C SER A 18 -22.83 3.63 -1.27
N TYR A 19 -22.40 4.76 -0.71
CA TYR A 19 -23.26 5.89 -0.40
C TYR A 19 -22.93 7.05 -1.34
N ASN A 20 -23.92 7.84 -1.75
CA ASN A 20 -23.69 8.99 -2.64
C ASN A 20 -23.41 10.28 -1.86
N SER A 21 -23.78 10.33 -0.58
CA SER A 21 -23.66 11.50 0.28
C SER A 21 -23.44 11.09 1.75
N LEU A 22 -22.96 12.02 2.57
CA LEU A 22 -22.85 11.82 4.03
C LEU A 22 -24.23 11.65 4.69
N GLU A 23 -25.26 12.30 4.14
CA GLU A 23 -26.64 12.14 4.60
C GLU A 23 -27.19 10.74 4.30
N ASP A 24 -26.84 10.15 3.16
CA ASP A 24 -27.18 8.75 2.86
C ASP A 24 -26.49 7.78 3.83
N LEU A 25 -25.27 8.09 4.26
CA LEU A 25 -24.57 7.29 5.26
C LEU A 25 -25.22 7.40 6.64
N GLU A 26 -25.56 8.62 7.07
CA GLU A 26 -26.25 8.87 8.34
C GLU A 26 -27.61 8.16 8.38
N ASN A 27 -28.36 8.23 7.28
CA ASN A 27 -29.65 7.54 7.13
C ASN A 27 -29.52 6.06 6.73
N GLN A 28 -28.30 5.51 6.64
CA GLN A 28 -28.01 4.13 6.20
C GLN A 28 -28.64 3.75 4.83
N ASN A 29 -28.85 4.73 3.96
CA ASN A 29 -29.38 4.57 2.61
C ASN A 29 -28.26 4.17 1.65
N SER A 30 -27.92 2.88 1.68
CA SER A 30 -26.86 2.34 0.84
C SER A 30 -27.35 1.94 -0.56
N ILE A 31 -26.54 2.19 -1.58
CA ILE A 31 -26.82 1.83 -2.97
C ILE A 31 -26.00 0.59 -3.33
N TYR A 32 -26.69 -0.42 -3.85
CA TYR A 32 -26.05 -1.65 -4.28
C TYR A 32 -25.78 -1.64 -5.78
N LYS A 33 -24.53 -1.90 -6.15
CA LYS A 33 -24.10 -2.08 -7.54
C LYS A 33 -23.62 -3.51 -7.75
N ASN A 34 -24.19 -4.18 -8.74
CA ASN A 34 -23.70 -5.47 -9.18
C ASN A 34 -22.52 -5.27 -10.15
N LEU A 35 -21.36 -5.83 -9.82
CA LEU A 35 -20.13 -5.75 -10.58
C LEU A 35 -19.69 -7.15 -11.02
N LYS A 36 -19.10 -7.22 -12.22
CA LYS A 36 -18.46 -8.44 -12.76
C LYS A 36 -16.99 -8.57 -12.34
N TYR A 37 -16.55 -7.74 -11.40
CA TYR A 37 -15.19 -7.68 -10.88
C TYR A 37 -15.20 -7.12 -9.46
N LEU A 38 -14.16 -7.43 -8.70
CA LEU A 38 -13.89 -6.87 -7.38
C LEU A 38 -13.17 -5.52 -7.58
N PRO A 39 -13.80 -4.37 -7.27
CA PRO A 39 -13.15 -3.07 -7.40
C PRO A 39 -11.95 -2.95 -6.46
N GLU A 40 -10.98 -2.10 -6.83
CA GLU A 40 -9.73 -1.85 -6.10
C GLU A 40 -8.90 -3.11 -5.78
N SER A 41 -9.03 -4.17 -6.58
CA SER A 41 -8.22 -5.41 -6.43
C SER A 41 -7.06 -5.51 -7.41
N TRP A 42 -6.75 -4.40 -8.08
CA TRP A 42 -5.60 -4.29 -8.97
C TRP A 42 -4.29 -4.17 -8.19
N ALA A 43 -3.18 -4.59 -8.81
CA ALA A 43 -1.85 -4.45 -8.25
C ALA A 43 -0.79 -4.32 -9.35
N GLU A 44 0.11 -3.37 -9.19
CA GLU A 44 1.28 -3.12 -10.02
C GLU A 44 2.55 -3.27 -9.19
N SER A 45 3.55 -3.95 -9.74
CA SER A 45 4.82 -4.19 -9.06
C SER A 45 5.98 -4.09 -10.04
N ARG A 46 7.04 -3.43 -9.62
CA ARG A 46 8.29 -3.30 -10.35
C ARG A 46 9.45 -3.60 -9.43
N VAL A 47 10.30 -4.55 -9.80
CA VAL A 47 11.46 -4.96 -9.01
C VAL A 47 12.71 -5.10 -9.88
N GLY A 48 13.83 -4.61 -9.38
CA GLY A 48 15.15 -4.78 -9.99
C GLY A 48 16.16 -5.22 -8.94
N THR A 49 16.99 -6.20 -9.29
CA THR A 49 18.08 -6.67 -8.44
C THR A 49 19.38 -6.62 -9.24
N LEU A 50 20.43 -6.09 -8.63
CA LEU A 50 21.79 -6.12 -9.12
C LEU A 50 22.64 -6.84 -8.08
N GLY A 51 23.41 -7.83 -8.53
CA GLY A 51 24.28 -8.61 -7.67
C GLY A 51 25.66 -8.75 -8.29
N LEU A 52 26.67 -8.75 -7.44
CA LEU A 52 28.05 -9.04 -7.79
C LEU A 52 28.55 -10.14 -6.88
N SER A 53 29.26 -11.10 -7.46
CA SER A 53 29.84 -12.20 -6.72
C SER A 53 31.26 -12.48 -7.19
N TRP A 54 32.14 -12.73 -6.23
CA TRP A 54 33.46 -13.28 -6.43
C TRP A 54 33.45 -14.76 -6.02
N ILE A 55 34.02 -15.61 -6.87
CA ILE A 55 34.13 -17.05 -6.65
C ILE A 55 35.61 -17.43 -6.70
N ASP A 56 36.05 -18.20 -5.71
CA ASP A 56 37.38 -18.80 -5.61
C ASP A 56 37.22 -20.31 -5.32
N ASP A 57 38.31 -21.08 -5.39
CA ASP A 57 38.29 -22.55 -5.33
C ASP A 57 37.66 -23.10 -4.04
N ASN A 58 37.72 -22.33 -2.94
CA ASN A 58 37.18 -22.71 -1.62
C ASN A 58 36.35 -21.60 -0.95
N THR A 59 36.04 -20.49 -1.63
CA THR A 59 35.37 -19.33 -1.01
C THR A 59 34.50 -18.56 -2.00
N TYR A 60 33.43 -17.97 -1.47
CA TYR A 60 32.46 -17.20 -2.22
C TYR A 60 32.12 -15.95 -1.42
N LEU A 61 32.17 -14.79 -2.09
CA LEU A 61 31.73 -13.51 -1.51
C LEU A 61 30.77 -12.85 -2.49
N GLY A 62 29.68 -12.28 -1.99
CA GLY A 62 28.72 -11.60 -2.84
C GLY A 62 28.04 -10.44 -2.15
N VAL A 63 27.64 -9.45 -2.95
CA VAL A 63 26.82 -8.32 -2.54
C VAL A 63 25.67 -8.16 -3.51
N SER A 64 24.53 -7.70 -3.02
CA SER A 64 23.37 -7.43 -3.85
C SER A 64 22.61 -6.19 -3.38
N TYR A 65 21.99 -5.53 -4.34
CA TYR A 65 21.09 -4.41 -4.13
C TYR A 65 19.79 -4.66 -4.90
N THR A 66 18.67 -4.53 -4.20
CA THR A 66 17.33 -4.70 -4.75
C THR A 66 16.53 -3.43 -4.52
N HIS A 67 15.87 -2.95 -5.57
CA HIS A 67 14.88 -1.90 -5.50
C HIS A 67 13.52 -2.43 -5.96
N ARG A 68 12.48 -2.15 -5.17
CA ARG A 68 11.09 -2.57 -5.44
C ARG A 68 10.14 -1.41 -5.21
N HIS A 69 9.24 -1.22 -6.16
CA HIS A 69 8.14 -0.25 -6.12
C HIS A 69 6.83 -0.99 -6.40
N ASP A 70 5.89 -0.92 -5.47
CA ASP A 70 4.62 -1.63 -5.51
C ASP A 70 3.47 -0.63 -5.30
N GLU A 71 2.48 -0.64 -6.19
CA GLU A 71 1.24 0.14 -6.10
C GLU A 71 0.06 -0.81 -6.17
N TYR A 72 -0.95 -0.64 -5.32
CA TYR A 72 -2.08 -1.56 -5.24
C TYR A 72 -3.34 -0.87 -4.76
N GLY A 73 -4.48 -1.34 -5.25
CA GLY A 73 -5.78 -0.94 -4.73
C GLY A 73 -6.09 -1.61 -3.39
N LEU A 74 -7.01 -1.03 -2.63
CA LEU A 74 -7.55 -1.58 -1.39
C LEU A 74 -9.02 -1.98 -1.59
N PRO A 75 -9.33 -3.27 -1.80
CA PRO A 75 -10.71 -3.73 -1.98
C PRO A 75 -11.56 -3.43 -0.76
N ALA A 76 -12.86 -3.16 -1.00
CA ALA A 76 -13.85 -2.90 0.05
C ALA A 76 -13.51 -1.73 0.99
N HIS A 77 -12.69 -0.79 0.53
CA HIS A 77 -12.47 0.51 1.17
C HIS A 77 -13.59 1.50 0.78
N SER A 78 -14.15 2.21 1.76
CA SER A 78 -15.19 3.23 1.54
C SER A 78 -14.62 4.60 1.88
N HIS A 79 -14.55 5.48 0.88
CA HIS A 79 -14.06 6.85 1.03
C HIS A 79 -14.96 7.77 1.88
N LEU A 80 -16.16 7.34 2.32
CA LEU A 80 -17.02 8.20 3.13
C LEU A 80 -16.52 8.45 4.57
N TYR A 81 -15.61 7.62 5.07
CA TYR A 81 -14.93 7.85 6.35
C TYR A 81 -13.53 8.48 6.18
N GLU A 82 -13.13 8.84 4.96
CA GLU A 82 -11.95 9.68 4.74
C GLU A 82 -12.26 11.15 5.01
N GLY A 83 -12.66 11.46 6.24
CA GLY A 83 -12.28 12.76 6.79
C GLY A 83 -10.76 12.87 6.69
N CYS A 84 -10.24 13.89 6.03
CA CYS A 84 -8.80 14.16 5.94
C CYS A 84 -8.25 14.37 7.36
N GLY A 85 -7.82 13.28 8.01
CA GLY A 85 -7.26 13.27 9.34
C GLY A 85 -5.82 12.78 9.27
N ALA A 86 -4.90 13.67 8.97
CA ALA A 86 -3.47 13.38 9.11
C ALA A 86 -3.14 13.24 10.61
N SER A 87 -3.08 12.00 11.08
CA SER A 87 -2.59 11.70 12.43
C SER A 87 -1.06 11.61 12.37
N ALA A 88 -0.37 12.71 12.61
CA ALA A 88 1.08 12.71 12.77
C ALA A 88 1.43 12.34 14.23
N ILE A 89 2.03 11.17 14.44
CA ILE A 89 2.72 10.87 15.70
C ILE A 89 4.10 11.54 15.61
N GLY A 90 4.20 12.76 16.12
CA GLY A 90 5.49 13.41 16.34
C GLY A 90 6.15 12.80 17.57
N ILE A 91 7.35 12.24 17.41
CA ILE A 91 8.22 11.95 18.55
C ILE A 91 8.74 13.31 19.02
N ASP A 92 8.23 13.83 20.13
CA ASP A 92 8.83 14.97 20.81
C ASP A 92 10.21 14.54 21.32
N SER A 93 11.25 14.89 20.57
CA SER A 93 12.63 14.77 21.02
C SER A 93 12.93 15.92 21.99
N ARG A 94 12.43 15.83 23.22
CA ARG A 94 13.01 16.58 24.35
C ARG A 94 14.39 16.03 24.67
N ILE A 95 15.37 16.30 23.81
CA ILE A 95 16.77 16.28 24.20
C ILE A 95 17.02 17.57 24.98
N SER A 96 16.65 17.54 26.25
CA SER A 96 17.15 18.46 27.26
C SER A 96 17.77 17.62 28.34
N VAL A 97 19.07 17.37 28.21
CA VAL A 97 20.07 17.29 29.29
C VAL A 97 21.41 16.91 28.63
N LEU A 98 22.48 17.60 29.03
CA LEU A 98 23.87 17.55 28.55
C LEU A 98 24.30 18.65 27.56
N LYS A 99 23.94 19.91 27.87
CA LYS A 99 24.97 20.97 27.85
C LYS A 99 25.58 21.03 29.24
N ASN A 100 26.76 20.45 29.39
CA ASN A 100 27.87 20.89 30.24
C ASN A 100 28.79 19.70 30.54
N TYR A 101 29.90 19.60 29.82
CA TYR A 101 31.21 19.46 30.45
C TYR A 101 32.29 19.96 29.48
N LEU A 102 33.12 20.86 30.01
CA LEU A 102 34.42 21.26 29.47
C LEU A 102 35.39 20.07 29.51
#